data_AF-A0A0A2STU4-F1
#
_entry.id   AF-A0A0A2STU4-F1
#
_cell.length_a   1.000
_cell.length_b   1.000
_cell.length_c   1.000
_cell.angle_alpha   90.00
_cell.angle_beta   90.00
_cell.angle_gamma   90.00
#
_symmetry.space_group_name_H-M   'P 1'
#
loop_
_entity.id
_entity.type
_entity.pdbx_description
1 polymer ?
#
loop_
_entity_poly.entity_id
_entity_poly.type
_entity_poly.pdbx_seq_one_letter_code
_entity_poly.pdbx_strand_id
1 'polypeptide(L)'
;MSEKINEAIQDIAGKHGVVLGRDDPVLIFQTMNDRLLEENRKAQQEMLTQFKEEMESISSQWKVDAKDKAEKVLNAALASSKEAMNKILREATNEFVQVMKNVVSDSLTEAKDLTQQTRKANRFTLLTLVTMLTVSCAFMLFLLINFSR
;
A
#
# COMPACT_ATOMS: atom_id res chain seq x y z
N MET A 1 25.65 50.56 45.40
CA MET A 1 25.57 49.49 46.41
C MET A 1 24.13 49.03 46.38
N SER A 2 23.88 47.74 46.14
CA SER A 2 22.52 47.20 46.05
C SER A 2 21.76 47.49 47.35
N GLU A 3 20.50 47.91 47.25
CA GLU A 3 19.62 48.16 48.41
C GLU A 3 19.59 46.94 49.35
N LYS A 4 19.61 45.74 48.77
CA LYS A 4 19.69 44.46 49.47
C LYS A 4 20.99 44.26 50.27
N ILE A 5 22.11 44.84 49.82
CA ILE A 5 23.39 44.76 50.55
C ILE A 5 23.35 45.66 51.78
N ASN A 6 22.74 46.85 51.67
CA ASN A 6 22.58 47.75 52.82
C ASN A 6 21.63 47.17 53.88
N GLU A 7 20.53 46.55 53.44
CA GLU A 7 19.63 45.81 54.34
C GLU A 7 20.38 44.66 55.03
N ALA A 8 21.16 43.86 54.31
CA ALA A 8 21.96 42.79 54.89
C ALA A 8 22.98 43.29 55.92
N ILE A 9 23.64 44.42 55.67
CA ILE A 9 24.58 45.04 56.61
C ILE A 9 23.85 45.49 57.89
N GLN A 10 22.68 46.12 57.77
CA GLN A 10 21.87 46.51 58.93
C GLN A 10 21.38 45.30 59.74
N ASP A 11 20.94 44.24 59.05
CA ASP A 11 20.48 43.02 59.69
C ASP A 11 21.59 42.29 60.46
N ILE A 12 22.79 42.24 59.88
CA ILE A 12 23.97 41.65 60.54
C ILE A 12 24.38 42.48 61.76
N ALA A 13 24.38 43.80 61.65
CA ALA A 13 24.66 44.69 62.78
C ALA A 13 23.61 44.54 63.90
N GLY A 14 22.32 44.44 63.56
CA GLY A 14 21.23 44.30 64.53
C GLY A 14 21.19 42.94 65.23
N LYS A 15 21.43 41.84 64.51
CA LYS A 15 21.33 40.46 65.06
C LYS A 15 22.61 39.96 65.69
N HIS A 16 23.77 40.37 65.18
CA HIS A 16 25.06 39.83 65.58
C HIS A 16 25.98 40.86 66.24
N GLY A 17 25.59 42.15 66.26
CA GLY A 17 26.36 43.22 66.90
C GLY A 17 27.66 43.57 66.16
N VAL A 18 27.84 43.12 64.92
CA VAL A 18 29.03 43.33 64.10
C VAL A 18 28.74 44.38 63.02
N VAL A 19 29.49 45.47 63.02
CA VAL A 19 29.40 46.52 62.00
C VAL A 19 30.39 46.22 60.88
N LEU A 20 29.87 45.91 59.70
CA LEU A 20 30.68 45.64 58.52
C LEU A 20 31.07 46.95 57.83
N GLY A 21 32.38 47.15 57.65
CA GLY A 21 32.93 48.26 56.88
C GLY A 21 32.82 48.03 55.37
N ARG A 22 32.93 49.08 54.56
CA ARG A 22 32.81 48.99 53.10
C ARG A 22 33.92 48.16 52.44
N ASP A 23 35.08 48.08 53.09
CA ASP A 23 36.24 47.28 52.67
C ASP A 23 36.32 45.94 53.43
N ASP A 24 35.23 45.55 54.13
CA ASP A 24 35.19 44.28 54.83
C ASP A 24 35.29 43.12 53.83
N PRO A 25 36.22 42.16 54.03
CA PRO A 25 36.38 41.02 53.15
C PRO A 25 35.09 40.25 52.87
N VAL A 26 34.16 40.19 53.83
CA VAL A 26 32.87 39.51 53.68
C VAL A 26 32.01 40.18 52.60
N LEU A 27 32.00 41.51 52.52
CA LEU A 27 31.26 42.25 51.51
C LEU A 27 31.92 42.15 50.12
N ILE A 28 33.25 42.06 50.06
CA ILE A 28 33.99 41.79 48.83
C ILE A 28 33.65 40.40 48.30
N PHE A 29 33.64 39.38 49.16
CA PHE A 29 33.24 38.02 48.79
C PHE A 29 31.78 37.95 48.31
N GLN A 30 30.86 38.66 48.97
CA GLN A 30 29.47 38.75 48.52
C GLN A 30 29.38 39.32 47.11
N THR A 31 30.12 40.41 46.83
CA THR A 31 30.13 41.05 45.51
C THR A 31 30.71 40.13 44.44
N MET A 32 31.78 39.39 44.75
CA MET A 32 32.36 38.40 43.83
C MET A 32 31.40 37.24 43.58
N ASN A 33 30.71 36.76 44.62
CA ASN A 33 29.75 35.68 44.50
C ASN A 33 28.54 36.07 43.65
N ASP A 34 28.01 37.28 43.84
CA ASP A 34 26.89 37.80 43.02
C ASP A 34 27.29 37.90 41.54
N ARG A 35 28.52 38.35 41.26
CA ARG A 35 29.05 38.40 39.89
C ARG A 35 29.22 37.01 39.29
N LEU A 36 29.74 36.06 40.07
CA LEU A 36 29.91 34.67 39.64
C LEU A 36 28.55 33.99 39.39
N LEU A 37 27.53 34.30 40.18
CA LEU A 37 26.17 33.80 39.97
C LEU A 37 25.54 34.37 38.69
N GLU A 38 25.72 35.66 38.41
CA GLU A 38 25.24 36.28 37.17
C GLU A 38 25.94 35.69 35.93
N GLU A 39 27.27 35.50 36.00
CA GLU A 39 28.05 34.87 34.93
C GLU A 39 27.64 33.41 34.71
N ASN A 40 27.42 32.64 35.79
CA ASN A 40 26.88 31.28 35.69
C ASN A 40 25.48 31.25 35.06
N ARG A 41 24.59 32.16 35.48
CA ARG A 41 23.23 32.22 34.93
C ARG A 41 23.27 32.53 33.43
N LYS A 42 24.15 33.43 33.01
CA LYS A 42 24.35 33.75 31.60
C LYS A 42 24.91 32.55 30.81
N ALA A 43 25.93 31.88 31.33
CA ALA A 43 26.50 30.70 30.69
C ALA A 43 25.47 29.56 30.56
N GLN A 44 24.66 29.34 31.60
CA GLN A 44 23.55 28.37 31.55
C GLN A 44 22.50 28.76 30.51
N GLN A 45 22.14 30.04 30.40
CA GLN A 45 21.18 30.52 29.40
C GLN A 45 21.70 30.36 27.96
N GLU A 46 22.99 30.60 27.74
CA GLU A 46 23.64 30.38 26.43
C GLU A 46 23.63 28.88 26.07
N MET A 47 24.00 28.01 27.01
CA MET A 47 23.95 26.56 26.83
C MET A 47 22.54 26.05 26.52
N LEU A 48 21.52 26.54 27.23
CA LEU A 48 20.13 26.16 26.99
C LEU A 48 19.62 26.64 25.61
N THR A 49 20.06 27.82 25.18
CA THR A 49 19.74 28.34 23.84
C THR A 49 20.32 27.44 22.77
N GLN A 50 21.61 27.08 22.87
CA GLN A 50 22.27 26.17 21.93
C GLN A 50 21.60 24.79 21.92
N PHE A 51 21.29 24.23 23.09
CA PHE A 51 20.61 22.94 23.18
C PHE A 51 19.23 22.97 22.48
N LYS A 52 18.49 24.08 22.63
CA LYS A 52 17.20 24.24 21.94
C LYS A 52 17.38 24.31 20.42
N GLU A 53 18.37 25.05 19.94
CA GLU A 53 18.69 25.16 18.50
C GLU A 53 19.09 23.80 17.91
N GLU A 54 19.94 23.04 18.61
CA GLU A 54 20.30 21.68 18.20
C GLU A 54 19.09 20.75 18.17
N MET A 55 18.22 20.84 19.17
CA MET A 55 17.01 20.02 19.22
C MET A 55 16.03 20.35 18.09
N GLU A 56 15.87 21.63 17.75
CA GLU A 56 15.07 22.06 16.59
C GLU A 56 15.68 21.56 15.27
N SER A 57 17.01 21.61 15.13
CA SER A 57 17.73 21.09 13.96
C SER A 57 17.53 19.58 13.79
N ILE A 58 17.74 18.80 14.86
CA ILE A 58 17.55 17.35 14.87
C ILE A 58 16.09 17.00 14.56
N SER A 59 15.14 17.69 15.19
CA SER A 59 13.70 17.48 14.95
C SER A 59 13.32 17.73 13.48
N SER A 60 13.84 18.80 12.89
CA SER A 60 13.64 19.12 11.48
C SER A 60 14.20 18.02 10.57
N GLN A 61 15.43 17.57 10.85
CA GLN A 61 16.07 16.48 10.11
C GLN A 61 15.29 15.18 10.22
N TRP A 62 14.87 14.81 11.43
CA TRP A 62 14.05 13.62 11.68
C TRP A 62 12.73 13.67 10.93
N LYS A 63 12.09 14.83 10.84
CA LYS A 63 10.85 15.00 10.06
C LYS A 63 11.09 14.68 8.58
N VAL A 64 12.20 15.18 8.01
CA VAL A 64 12.57 14.92 6.61
C VAL A 64 12.89 13.44 6.42
N ASP A 65 13.74 12.86 7.26
CA ASP A 65 14.16 11.46 7.16
C ASP A 65 12.97 10.49 7.34
N ALA A 66 12.06 10.79 8.28
CA ALA A 66 10.85 10.00 8.49
C ALA A 66 9.94 10.05 7.26
N LYS A 67 9.77 11.23 6.65
CA LYS A 67 9.00 11.37 5.41
C LYS A 67 9.63 10.57 4.28
N ASP A 68 10.92 10.73 4.06
CA ASP A 68 11.64 10.06 2.97
C ASP A 68 11.60 8.53 3.12
N LYS A 69 11.76 8.04 4.36
CA LYS A 69 11.62 6.62 4.69
C LYS A 69 10.20 6.11 4.45
N ALA A 70 9.19 6.87 4.87
CA ALA A 70 7.79 6.52 4.66
C ALA A 70 7.45 6.44 3.16
N GLU A 71 7.88 7.43 2.37
CA GLU A 71 7.70 7.44 0.91
C GLU A 71 8.39 6.25 0.25
N LYS A 72 9.63 5.93 0.66
CA LYS A 72 10.36 4.77 0.13
C LYS A 72 9.65 3.45 0.42
N VAL A 73 9.18 3.26 1.66
CA VAL A 73 8.44 2.04 2.05
C VAL A 73 7.11 1.95 1.32
N LEU A 74 6.37 3.07 1.23
CA LEU A 74 5.10 3.12 0.51
C LEU A 74 5.28 2.80 -0.97
N ASN A 75 6.29 3.37 -1.63
CA ASN A 75 6.58 3.11 -3.03
C ASN A 75 7.01 1.67 -3.28
N ALA A 76 7.81 1.08 -2.39
CA ALA A 76 8.18 -0.34 -2.47
C ALA A 76 6.96 -1.24 -2.30
N ALA A 77 6.09 -0.95 -1.34
CA ALA A 77 4.84 -1.69 -1.14
C ALA A 77 3.89 -1.54 -2.34
N LEU A 78 3.78 -0.35 -2.92
CA LEU A 78 2.97 -0.08 -4.10
C LEU A 78 3.51 -0.82 -5.33
N ALA A 79 4.83 -0.84 -5.54
CA ALA A 79 5.46 -1.58 -6.61
C ALA A 79 5.18 -3.10 -6.49
N SER A 80 5.37 -3.65 -5.29
CA SER A 80 5.07 -5.05 -4.99
C SER A 80 3.59 -5.39 -5.21
N SER A 81 2.68 -4.51 -4.77
CA SER A 81 1.24 -4.68 -4.98
C SER A 81 0.88 -4.69 -6.47
N LYS A 82 1.44 -3.77 -7.27
CA LYS A 82 1.25 -3.74 -8.72
C LYS A 82 1.77 -5.02 -9.40
N GLU A 83 2.93 -5.52 -8.98
CA GLU A 83 3.48 -6.77 -9.50
C GLU A 83 2.57 -7.96 -9.18
N ALA A 84 2.10 -8.06 -7.93
CA ALA A 84 1.16 -9.09 -7.50
C ALA A 84 -0.16 -9.02 -8.28
N MET A 85 -0.73 -7.82 -8.47
CA MET A 85 -1.94 -7.63 -9.28
C MET A 85 -1.71 -8.05 -10.73
N ASN A 86 -0.60 -7.67 -11.35
CA ASN A 86 -0.27 -8.07 -12.72
C ASN A 86 -0.13 -9.59 -12.85
N LYS A 87 0.49 -10.25 -11.86
CA LYS A 87 0.62 -11.71 -11.84
C LYS A 87 -0.75 -12.38 -11.77
N ILE A 88 -1.58 -11.97 -10.82
CA ILE A 88 -2.95 -12.51 -10.64
C ILE A 88 -3.78 -12.26 -11.90
N LEU A 89 -3.72 -11.06 -12.46
CA LEU A 89 -4.46 -10.72 -13.68
C LEU A 89 -4.02 -11.59 -14.86
N ARG A 90 -2.73 -11.85 -15.01
CA ARG A 90 -2.21 -12.70 -16.09
C ARG A 90 -2.61 -14.16 -15.90
N GLU A 91 -2.55 -14.67 -14.67
CA GLU A 91 -3.00 -16.02 -14.33
C GLU A 91 -4.51 -16.18 -14.61
N ALA A 92 -5.33 -15.27 -14.09
CA ALA A 92 -6.77 -15.25 -14.36
C ALA A 92 -7.07 -15.16 -15.86
N THR A 93 -6.40 -14.26 -16.59
CA THR A 93 -6.58 -14.10 -18.03
C THR A 93 -6.25 -15.39 -18.78
N ASN A 94 -5.16 -16.07 -18.43
CA ASN A 94 -4.78 -17.33 -19.04
C ASN A 94 -5.81 -18.44 -18.75
N GLU A 95 -6.29 -18.53 -17.51
CA GLU A 95 -7.37 -19.47 -17.15
C GLU A 95 -8.65 -19.18 -17.93
N PHE A 96 -9.07 -17.91 -18.00
CA PHE A 96 -10.23 -17.49 -18.80
C PHE A 96 -10.09 -17.86 -20.28
N VAL A 97 -8.91 -17.62 -20.88
CA VAL A 97 -8.66 -17.97 -22.28
C VAL A 97 -8.73 -19.49 -22.49
N GLN A 98 -8.19 -20.30 -21.57
CA GLN A 98 -8.28 -21.76 -21.65
C GLN A 98 -9.73 -22.24 -21.53
N VAL A 99 -10.49 -21.74 -20.56
CA VAL A 99 -11.91 -22.07 -20.39
C VAL A 99 -12.69 -21.68 -21.65
N MET A 100 -12.47 -20.47 -22.18
CA MET A 100 -13.14 -20.02 -23.39
C MET A 100 -12.79 -20.88 -24.60
N LYS A 101 -11.52 -21.26 -24.75
CA LYS A 101 -11.08 -22.17 -25.82
C LYS A 101 -11.77 -23.53 -25.73
N ASN A 102 -11.90 -24.07 -24.52
CA ASN A 102 -12.59 -25.35 -24.29
C ASN A 102 -14.06 -25.22 -24.66
N VAL A 103 -14.77 -24.20 -24.14
CA VAL A 103 -16.18 -23.95 -24.46
C VAL A 103 -16.41 -23.82 -25.96
N VAL A 104 -15.57 -23.04 -26.65
CA VAL A 104 -15.67 -22.87 -28.12
C VAL A 104 -15.39 -24.19 -28.85
N SER A 105 -14.41 -24.96 -28.40
CA SER A 105 -14.08 -26.25 -29.01
C SER A 105 -15.20 -27.26 -28.81
N ASP A 106 -15.77 -27.33 -27.61
CA ASP A 106 -16.88 -28.22 -27.25
C ASP A 106 -18.11 -27.87 -28.08
N SER A 107 -18.49 -26.59 -28.15
CA SER A 107 -19.59 -26.13 -29.00
C SER A 107 -19.35 -26.42 -30.49
N LEU A 108 -18.10 -26.29 -30.98
CA LEU A 108 -17.77 -26.64 -32.36
C LEU A 108 -17.86 -28.15 -32.62
N THR A 109 -17.44 -28.98 -31.65
CA THR A 109 -17.58 -30.44 -31.77
C THR A 109 -19.03 -30.88 -31.73
N GLU A 110 -19.85 -30.30 -30.86
CA GLU A 110 -21.29 -30.56 -30.77
C GLU A 110 -22.00 -30.17 -32.08
N ALA A 111 -21.70 -28.98 -32.63
CA ALA A 111 -22.25 -28.54 -33.91
C ALA A 111 -21.85 -29.48 -35.07
N LYS A 112 -20.60 -29.97 -35.09
CA LYS A 112 -20.13 -30.94 -36.08
C LYS A 112 -20.85 -32.28 -35.94
N ASP A 113 -21.03 -32.77 -34.72
CA ASP A 113 -21.70 -34.04 -34.47
C ASP A 113 -23.18 -33.97 -34.87
N LEU A 114 -23.90 -32.91 -34.49
CA LEU A 114 -25.28 -32.67 -34.91
C LEU A 114 -25.41 -32.59 -36.45
N THR A 115 -24.47 -31.92 -37.12
CA THR A 115 -24.44 -31.85 -38.59
C THR A 115 -24.19 -33.23 -39.21
N GLN A 116 -23.29 -34.03 -38.63
CA GLN A 116 -22.99 -35.37 -39.11
C GLN A 116 -24.16 -36.33 -38.88
N GLN A 117 -24.81 -36.28 -37.72
CA GLN A 117 -26.03 -37.04 -37.43
C GLN A 117 -27.15 -36.68 -38.41
N THR A 118 -27.39 -35.39 -38.63
CA THR A 118 -28.37 -34.89 -39.62
C THR A 118 -28.05 -35.40 -41.03
N ARG A 119 -26.77 -35.39 -41.43
CA ARG A 119 -26.35 -35.90 -42.74
C ARG A 119 -26.55 -37.41 -42.88
N LYS A 120 -26.28 -38.19 -41.84
CA LYS A 120 -26.54 -39.64 -41.81
C LYS A 120 -28.04 -39.90 -41.92
N ALA A 121 -28.86 -39.24 -41.10
CA ALA A 121 -30.31 -39.35 -41.14
C ALA A 121 -30.87 -39.01 -42.52
N ASN A 122 -30.44 -37.90 -43.13
CA ASN A 122 -30.86 -37.51 -44.47
C ASN A 122 -30.48 -38.56 -45.54
N ARG A 123 -29.28 -39.17 -45.44
CA ARG A 123 -28.89 -40.27 -46.34
C ARG A 123 -29.76 -41.50 -46.16
N PHE A 124 -30.10 -41.88 -44.93
CA PHE A 124 -31.02 -42.98 -44.67
C PHE A 124 -32.41 -42.68 -45.25
N THR A 125 -32.94 -41.48 -45.06
CA THR A 125 -34.22 -41.06 -45.64
C THR A 125 -34.20 -41.11 -47.17
N LEU A 126 -33.10 -40.70 -47.81
CA LEU A 126 -32.98 -40.78 -49.26
C LEU A 126 -32.95 -42.24 -49.75
N LEU A 127 -32.20 -43.11 -49.05
CA LEU A 127 -32.17 -44.55 -49.37
C LEU A 127 -33.54 -45.20 -49.20
N THR A 128 -34.26 -44.91 -48.12
CA THR A 128 -35.60 -45.47 -47.90
C THR A 128 -36.57 -45.02 -48.98
N LEU A 129 -36.54 -43.74 -49.38
CA LEU A 129 -37.34 -43.23 -50.49
C LEU A 129 -37.05 -43.97 -51.81
N VAL A 130 -35.77 -44.17 -52.15
CA VAL A 130 -35.38 -44.92 -53.37
C VAL A 130 -35.86 -46.37 -53.31
N THR A 131 -35.74 -47.04 -52.16
CA THR A 131 -36.24 -48.41 -51.99
C THR A 131 -37.77 -48.50 -52.13
N MET A 132 -38.52 -47.55 -51.56
CA MET A 132 -39.98 -47.53 -51.73
C MET A 132 -40.39 -47.32 -53.19
N LEU A 133 -39.70 -46.43 -53.92
CA LEU A 133 -39.98 -46.15 -55.31
C LEU A 133 -39.69 -47.36 -56.21
N THR A 134 -38.57 -48.05 -55.98
CA THR A 134 -38.21 -49.27 -56.72
C THR A 134 -39.15 -50.44 -56.44
N VAL A 135 -39.57 -50.65 -55.19
CA VAL A 135 -40.58 -51.67 -54.82
C VAL A 135 -41.93 -51.35 -55.48
N SER A 136 -42.35 -50.09 -55.46
CA SER A 136 -43.58 -49.64 -56.13
C SER A 136 -43.54 -49.90 -57.64
N CYS A 137 -42.44 -49.53 -58.32
CA CYS A 137 -42.26 -49.81 -59.75
C CYS A 137 -42.26 -51.32 -60.06
N ALA A 138 -41.59 -52.14 -59.25
CA ALA A 138 -41.58 -53.59 -59.42
C ALA A 138 -42.98 -54.20 -59.24
N PHE A 139 -43.75 -53.71 -58.25
CA PHE A 139 -45.13 -54.14 -58.03
C PHE A 139 -46.04 -53.78 -59.22
N MET A 140 -45.92 -52.56 -59.77
CA MET A 140 -46.67 -52.16 -60.97
C MET A 140 -46.30 -53.02 -62.19
N LEU A 141 -45.02 -53.32 -62.40
CA LEU A 141 -44.59 -54.22 -63.49
C LEU A 141 -45.14 -55.64 -63.31
N PHE A 142 -45.15 -56.17 -62.09
CA PHE A 142 -45.73 -57.48 -61.79
C PHE A 142 -47.22 -57.52 -62.11
N LEU A 143 -47.97 -56.48 -61.72
CA LEU A 143 -49.39 -56.36 -62.07
C LEU A 143 -49.61 -56.29 -63.59
N LEU A 144 -48.81 -55.52 -64.32
CA LEU A 144 -48.92 -55.43 -65.79
C LEU A 144 -48.62 -56.76 -66.48
N ILE A 145 -47.60 -57.50 -66.04
CA ILE A 145 -47.26 -58.83 -66.59
C ILE A 145 -48.39 -59.83 -66.34
N ASN A 146 -49.00 -59.80 -65.15
CA ASN A 146 -50.08 -60.73 -64.80
C ASN A 146 -51.40 -60.38 -65.51
N PHE A 147 -51.63 -59.11 -65.86
CA PHE A 147 -52.82 -58.68 -66.62
C PHE A 147 -52.69 -58.91 -68.15
N SER A 148 -51.46 -59.03 -68.66
CA SER A 148 -51.18 -59.22 -70.10
C SER A 148 -51.03 -60.69 -70.52
N ARG A 149 -51.31 -61.63 -69.61
CA ARG A 149 -51.22 -63.08 -69.81
C ARG A 149 -52.59 -63.72 -69.63
#